data_AF-A0A357ZCN8-F1
#
_entry.id   AF-A0A357ZCN8-F1
#
_cell.length_a   1.000
_cell.length_b   1.000
_cell.length_c   1.000
_cell.angle_alpha   90.00
_cell.angle_beta   90.00
_cell.angle_gamma   90.00
#
_symmetry.space_group_name_H-M   'P 1'
#
loop_
_entity.id
_entity.type
_entity.pdbx_description
1 polymer ?
#
loop_
_entity_poly.entity_id
_entity_poly.type
_entity_poly.pdbx_seq_one_letter_code
_entity_poly.pdbx_strand_id
1 'polypeptide(L)'
;MDLVSKLRSLTDALRMDDGVLSRYRRIAQITRAKGLTGEVVVVSDYNLPLHFWQGRKPAIVPPDFKLPRFAPVTAATPFKGDGAAGDTSILKLSGIDDRTTAQQLVGRYLLLPKSDCTDLESFVQESAVGLEVISVKHGSIGTIIEERLGKAQELWVVDGAYGEVLIPVVEDFIVALDEKTVTVELPEGLLELNV
;
A
#
# COMPACT_ATOMS: atom_id res chain seq x y z
N MET A 1 -20.31 -7.92 5.30
CA MET A 1 -18.96 -7.37 5.22
C MET A 1 -18.30 -7.77 6.52
N ASP A 2 -17.26 -8.59 6.45
CA ASP A 2 -16.60 -9.15 7.63
C ASP A 2 -15.84 -8.04 8.39
N LEU A 3 -15.58 -8.21 9.69
CA LEU A 3 -14.90 -7.26 10.55
C LEU A 3 -13.49 -6.90 10.07
N VAL A 4 -12.76 -7.84 9.45
CA VAL A 4 -11.47 -7.55 8.78
C VAL A 4 -11.70 -6.58 7.62
N SER A 5 -12.78 -6.78 6.87
CA SER A 5 -13.15 -5.86 5.78
C SER A 5 -13.59 -4.48 6.28
N LYS A 6 -14.19 -4.40 7.48
CA LYS A 6 -14.57 -3.13 8.13
C LYS A 6 -13.36 -2.39 8.70
N LEU A 7 -12.36 -3.14 9.19
CA LEU A 7 -11.04 -2.60 9.55
C LEU A 7 -10.38 -1.93 8.37
N ARG A 8 -10.41 -2.60 7.23
CA ARG A 8 -9.94 -2.09 5.94
C ARG A 8 -10.77 -0.97 5.32
N SER A 9 -11.75 -0.40 6.02
CA SER A 9 -12.58 0.70 5.50
C SER A 9 -12.55 1.93 6.40
N LEU A 10 -12.18 1.76 7.68
CA LEU A 10 -12.13 2.85 8.67
C LEU A 10 -10.79 3.59 8.63
N THR A 11 -9.70 2.93 8.29
CA THR A 11 -8.37 3.55 8.21
C THR A 11 -8.22 4.45 6.97
N ASP A 12 -8.99 4.19 5.91
CA ASP A 12 -9.03 4.98 4.67
C ASP A 12 -9.74 6.33 4.87
N ALA A 13 -10.78 6.37 5.71
CA ALA A 13 -11.56 7.58 5.97
C ALA A 13 -10.73 8.66 6.71
N LEU A 14 -9.80 8.25 7.57
CA LEU A 14 -9.04 9.13 8.47
C LEU A 14 -7.82 9.80 7.83
N ARG A 15 -7.38 9.35 6.65
CA ARG A 15 -6.18 9.86 5.95
C ARG A 15 -6.47 10.92 4.87
N MET A 16 -7.73 11.29 4.70
CA MET A 16 -8.14 12.25 3.67
C MET A 16 -8.34 13.67 4.22
N ASP A 17 -7.28 14.42 4.47
CA ASP A 17 -7.37 15.88 4.27
C ASP A 17 -6.01 16.53 3.98
N ASP A 18 -5.91 17.19 2.82
CA ASP A 18 -5.08 18.37 2.60
C ASP A 18 -5.46 19.03 1.26
N GLY A 19 -5.97 20.25 1.38
CA GLY A 19 -6.60 21.05 0.33
C GLY A 19 -5.65 21.39 -0.83
N VAL A 20 -6.26 21.54 -2.01
CA VAL A 20 -5.67 21.81 -3.35
C VAL A 20 -5.30 20.56 -4.18
N LEU A 21 -5.05 19.39 -3.57
CA LEU A 21 -4.93 18.08 -4.25
C LEU A 21 -6.27 17.36 -4.52
N SER A 22 -7.40 18.08 -4.46
CA SER A 22 -8.73 17.51 -4.30
C SER A 22 -9.22 16.58 -5.43
N ARG A 23 -8.55 16.51 -6.59
CA ARG A 23 -8.99 15.72 -7.76
C ARG A 23 -8.06 14.60 -8.21
N TYR A 24 -6.80 14.56 -7.75
CA TYR A 24 -5.82 13.57 -8.20
C TYR A 24 -5.20 12.84 -7.01
N ARG A 25 -4.87 11.58 -7.22
CA ARG A 25 -4.18 10.71 -6.25
C ARG A 25 -2.88 10.21 -6.88
N ARG A 26 -1.80 10.26 -6.11
CA ARG A 26 -0.51 9.65 -6.49
C ARG A 26 -0.61 8.15 -6.32
N ILE A 27 -0.17 7.38 -7.32
CA ILE A 27 -0.30 5.91 -7.33
C ILE A 27 1.04 5.19 -7.41
N ALA A 28 2.09 5.87 -7.86
CA ALA A 28 3.44 5.32 -7.92
C ALA A 28 4.51 6.40 -8.14
N GLN A 29 5.75 6.00 -7.92
CA GLN A 29 6.95 6.73 -8.32
C GLN A 29 7.75 5.93 -9.36
N ILE A 30 8.25 6.61 -10.39
CA ILE A 30 9.20 6.06 -11.35
C ILE A 30 10.60 6.07 -10.72
N THR A 31 11.20 4.89 -10.54
CA THR A 31 12.48 4.76 -9.83
C THR A 31 13.66 4.50 -10.75
N ARG A 32 13.43 3.81 -11.89
CA ARG A 32 14.51 3.43 -12.82
C ARG A 32 14.00 3.35 -14.26
N ALA A 33 14.87 3.62 -15.22
CA ALA A 33 14.64 3.23 -16.61
C ALA A 33 15.08 1.76 -16.84
N LYS A 34 14.31 1.01 -17.61
CA LYS A 34 14.54 -0.40 -17.91
C LYS A 34 14.64 -0.62 -19.42
N GLY A 35 15.56 -1.50 -19.82
CA GLY A 35 15.74 -1.86 -21.23
C GLY A 35 16.19 -0.68 -22.11
N LEU A 36 15.95 -0.85 -23.41
CA LEU A 36 16.27 0.12 -24.46
C LEU A 36 15.02 0.75 -25.09
N THR A 37 13.86 0.14 -24.89
CA THR A 37 12.57 0.47 -25.54
C THR A 37 11.70 1.43 -24.71
N GLY A 38 12.30 2.14 -23.73
CA GLY A 38 11.59 3.15 -22.95
C GLY A 38 10.73 2.62 -21.79
N GLU A 39 10.97 1.40 -21.33
CA GLU A 39 10.30 0.86 -20.15
C GLU A 39 10.80 1.54 -18.86
N VAL A 40 9.94 1.58 -17.84
CA VAL A 40 10.26 2.18 -16.53
C VAL A 40 9.90 1.23 -15.40
N VAL A 41 10.72 1.20 -14.36
CA VAL A 41 10.39 0.55 -13.09
C VAL A 41 9.67 1.57 -12.22
N VAL A 42 8.54 1.15 -11.65
CA VAL A 42 7.77 1.94 -10.69
C VAL A 42 7.69 1.22 -9.35
N VAL A 43 7.72 1.99 -8.27
CA VAL A 43 7.31 1.56 -6.93
C VAL A 43 5.89 2.06 -6.72
N SER A 44 4.98 1.15 -6.35
CA SER A 44 3.59 1.49 -6.09
C SER A 44 3.41 2.09 -4.69
N ASP A 45 2.49 3.05 -4.58
CA ASP A 45 2.07 3.62 -3.28
C ASP A 45 1.06 2.74 -2.54
N TYR A 46 0.39 1.80 -3.24
CA TYR A 46 -0.74 1.03 -2.74
C TYR A 46 -0.68 -0.45 -3.16
N ASN A 47 0.51 -1.03 -3.29
CA ASN A 47 0.67 -2.44 -3.67
C ASN A 47 -0.19 -2.87 -4.88
N LEU A 48 -0.21 -2.00 -5.91
CA LEU A 48 -1.17 -2.11 -7.01
C LEU A 48 -0.91 -3.37 -7.85
N PRO A 49 -1.93 -4.22 -8.06
CA PRO A 49 -1.75 -5.43 -8.86
C PRO A 49 -1.53 -5.11 -10.33
N LEU A 50 -0.93 -6.04 -11.08
CA LEU A 50 -0.57 -5.81 -12.48
C LEU A 50 -1.74 -5.39 -13.38
N HIS A 51 -2.93 -5.96 -13.14
CA HIS A 51 -4.12 -5.65 -13.93
C HIS A 51 -4.64 -4.24 -13.70
N PHE A 52 -4.34 -3.62 -12.54
CA PHE A 52 -4.72 -2.25 -12.25
C PHE A 52 -4.18 -1.28 -13.30
N TRP A 53 -2.94 -1.51 -13.75
CA TRP A 53 -2.23 -0.63 -14.67
C TRP A 53 -2.82 -0.59 -16.07
N GLN A 54 -3.45 -1.68 -16.52
CA GLN A 54 -3.82 -1.84 -17.92
C GLN A 54 -4.88 -0.81 -18.33
N GLY A 55 -4.59 -0.03 -19.38
CA GLY A 55 -5.50 0.99 -19.90
C GLY A 55 -5.57 2.28 -19.09
N ARG A 56 -4.84 2.38 -17.97
CA ARG A 56 -4.74 3.61 -17.19
C ARG A 56 -3.94 4.67 -17.91
N LYS A 57 -4.29 5.94 -17.70
CA LYS A 57 -3.61 7.09 -18.30
C LYS A 57 -3.13 8.06 -17.21
N PRO A 58 -2.06 7.69 -16.47
CA PRO A 58 -1.52 8.54 -15.43
C PRO A 58 -0.97 9.86 -15.98
N ALA A 59 -1.12 10.91 -15.19
CA ALA A 59 -0.36 12.14 -15.33
C ALA A 59 1.05 11.94 -14.76
N ILE A 60 2.05 12.50 -15.44
CA ILE A 60 3.45 12.48 -14.99
C ILE A 60 3.77 13.82 -14.32
N VAL A 61 4.26 13.77 -13.08
CA VAL A 61 4.50 14.96 -12.23
C VAL A 61 5.89 14.89 -11.59
N PRO A 62 6.68 15.99 -11.54
CA PRO A 62 6.40 17.29 -12.12
C PRO A 62 6.37 17.26 -13.66
N PRO A 63 5.57 18.14 -14.30
CA PRO A 63 5.47 18.19 -15.76
C PRO A 63 6.76 18.68 -16.40
N ASP A 64 6.97 18.27 -17.65
CA ASP A 64 8.08 18.71 -18.50
C ASP A 64 7.52 19.02 -19.88
N PHE A 65 7.93 20.14 -20.47
CA PHE A 65 7.46 20.57 -21.79
C PHE A 65 7.89 19.63 -22.92
N LYS A 66 8.96 18.87 -22.73
CA LYS A 66 9.49 17.95 -23.75
C LYS A 66 8.90 16.54 -23.66
N LEU A 67 8.13 16.25 -22.61
CA LEU A 67 7.62 14.91 -22.34
C LEU A 67 6.09 14.90 -22.31
N PRO A 68 5.47 13.74 -22.62
CA PRO A 68 4.03 13.60 -22.48
C PRO A 68 3.58 13.92 -21.06
N ARG A 69 2.59 14.82 -20.93
CA ARG A 69 1.98 15.11 -19.63
C ARG A 69 1.16 13.93 -19.10
N PHE A 70 0.53 13.18 -20.00
CA PHE A 70 -0.25 11.99 -19.71
C PHE A 70 0.24 10.85 -20.60
N ALA A 71 0.52 9.70 -20.01
CA ALA A 71 1.08 8.57 -20.74
C ALA A 71 0.28 7.30 -20.44
N PRO A 72 -0.58 6.84 -21.37
CA PRO A 72 -1.27 5.57 -21.24
C PRO A 72 -0.31 4.41 -20.97
N VAL A 73 -0.65 3.53 -20.04
CA VAL A 73 0.11 2.31 -19.79
C VAL A 73 -0.31 1.25 -20.81
N THR A 74 0.64 0.82 -21.63
CA THR A 74 0.41 -0.16 -22.71
C THR A 74 0.82 -1.58 -22.32
N ALA A 75 1.70 -1.73 -21.32
CA ALA A 75 2.05 -3.01 -20.73
C ALA A 75 2.51 -2.83 -19.28
N ALA A 76 2.25 -3.84 -18.45
CA ALA A 76 2.74 -3.94 -17.09
C ALA A 76 3.23 -5.37 -16.82
N THR A 77 4.40 -5.51 -16.21
CA THR A 77 4.98 -6.82 -15.86
C THR A 77 5.51 -6.80 -14.42
N PRO A 78 5.50 -7.95 -13.72
CA PRO A 78 5.99 -8.00 -12.34
C PRO A 78 7.50 -7.79 -12.34
N PHE A 79 7.97 -7.06 -11.34
CA PHE A 79 9.39 -6.87 -11.12
C PHE A 79 9.70 -7.09 -9.64
N LYS A 80 10.65 -7.98 -9.35
CA LYS A 80 11.27 -8.10 -8.03
C LYS A 80 12.74 -7.73 -8.21
N GLY A 81 13.05 -6.46 -7.99
CA GLY A 81 14.42 -5.96 -8.10
C GLY A 81 15.13 -5.96 -6.75
N ASP A 82 16.44 -6.17 -6.77
CA ASP A 82 17.27 -6.07 -5.57
C ASP A 82 17.20 -4.63 -5.02
N GLY A 83 16.72 -4.49 -3.78
CA GLY A 83 16.73 -3.24 -3.01
C GLY A 83 15.61 -2.24 -3.29
N ALA A 84 14.47 -2.64 -3.87
CA ALA A 84 13.28 -1.79 -3.90
C ALA A 84 12.49 -1.94 -2.59
N ALA A 85 12.21 -0.83 -1.91
CA ALA A 85 11.25 -0.81 -0.81
C ALA A 85 9.83 -0.73 -1.42
N GLY A 86 9.03 -1.78 -1.25
CA GLY A 86 7.64 -1.85 -1.74
C GLY A 86 7.45 -2.65 -3.03
N ASP A 87 6.19 -2.81 -3.44
CA ASP A 87 5.82 -3.57 -4.63
C ASP A 87 6.21 -2.84 -5.91
N THR A 88 7.04 -3.51 -6.72
CA THR A 88 7.55 -2.95 -7.99
C THR A 88 6.95 -3.60 -9.22
N SER A 89 6.74 -2.77 -10.24
CA SER A 89 6.29 -3.19 -11.57
C SER A 89 7.14 -2.54 -12.65
N ILE A 90 7.30 -3.20 -13.79
CA ILE A 90 7.80 -2.56 -15.01
C ILE A 90 6.59 -2.11 -15.83
N LEU A 91 6.56 -0.84 -16.21
CA LEU A 91 5.54 -0.27 -17.08
C LEU A 91 6.14 0.13 -18.43
N LYS A 92 5.38 -0.12 -19.50
CA LYS A 92 5.56 0.53 -20.80
C LYS A 92 4.52 1.63 -20.93
N LEU A 93 5.01 2.85 -21.17
CA LEU A 93 4.18 4.04 -21.33
C LEU A 93 4.14 4.45 -22.81
N SER A 94 2.97 4.79 -23.32
CA SER A 94 2.80 5.30 -24.68
C SER A 94 3.53 6.64 -24.84
N GLY A 95 4.32 6.77 -25.92
CA GLY A 95 5.12 7.95 -26.22
C GLY A 95 6.48 8.01 -25.52
N ILE A 96 6.84 6.97 -24.76
CA ILE A 96 8.16 6.80 -24.14
C ILE A 96 8.83 5.59 -24.78
N ASP A 97 9.55 5.81 -25.88
CA ASP A 97 9.99 4.72 -26.77
C ASP A 97 11.48 4.41 -26.73
N ASP A 98 12.24 5.19 -25.97
CA ASP A 98 13.68 5.02 -25.84
C ASP A 98 14.15 5.19 -24.40
N ARG A 99 15.34 4.63 -24.12
CA ARG A 99 15.98 4.68 -22.81
C ARG A 99 16.25 6.11 -22.32
N THR A 100 16.58 7.04 -23.21
CA THR A 100 16.93 8.42 -22.83
C THR A 100 15.69 9.12 -22.29
N THR A 101 14.57 8.99 -22.97
CA THR A 101 13.27 9.54 -22.55
C THR A 101 12.81 8.90 -21.24
N ALA A 102 12.90 7.58 -21.11
CA ALA A 102 12.58 6.88 -19.86
C ALA A 102 13.48 7.31 -18.69
N GLN A 103 14.77 7.55 -18.94
CA GLN A 103 15.71 7.99 -17.90
C GLN A 103 15.37 9.39 -17.38
N GLN A 104 14.85 10.28 -18.24
CA GLN A 104 14.38 11.59 -17.81
C GLN A 104 13.19 11.48 -16.85
N LEU A 105 12.38 10.43 -16.94
CA LEU A 105 11.22 10.21 -16.05
C LEU A 105 11.58 9.75 -14.63
N VAL A 106 12.83 9.34 -14.39
CA VAL A 106 13.25 8.85 -13.07
C VAL A 106 13.09 9.94 -12.00
N GLY A 107 12.49 9.55 -10.87
CA GLY A 107 12.16 10.44 -9.75
C GLY A 107 10.77 11.06 -9.85
N ARG A 108 10.11 11.01 -11.02
CA ARG A 108 8.75 11.55 -11.22
C ARG A 108 7.68 10.62 -10.69
N TYR A 109 6.51 11.18 -10.42
CA TYR A 109 5.34 10.50 -9.90
C TYR A 109 4.27 10.28 -10.97
N LEU A 110 3.52 9.20 -10.81
CA LEU A 110 2.32 8.89 -11.58
C LEU A 110 1.09 9.22 -10.74
N LEU A 111 0.20 10.05 -11.27
CA LEU A 111 -1.04 10.46 -10.62
C LEU A 111 -2.24 10.08 -11.50
N LEU A 112 -3.33 9.64 -10.88
CA LEU A 112 -4.62 9.43 -11.54
C LEU A 112 -5.70 10.35 -10.96
N PRO A 113 -6.73 10.71 -11.75
CA PRO A 113 -7.94 11.30 -11.18
C PRO A 113 -8.51 10.40 -10.09
N LYS A 114 -9.02 10.97 -9.00
CA LYS A 114 -9.66 10.18 -7.93
C LYS A 114 -10.86 9.37 -8.45
N SER A 115 -11.58 9.87 -9.46
CA SER A 115 -12.66 9.15 -10.14
C SER A 115 -12.20 7.85 -10.82
N ASP A 116 -10.93 7.80 -11.22
CA ASP A 116 -10.33 6.65 -11.89
C ASP A 116 -9.67 5.72 -10.87
N CYS A 117 -9.76 6.05 -9.58
CA CYS A 117 -9.17 5.33 -8.48
C CYS A 117 -10.22 4.65 -7.60
N THR A 118 -11.47 4.50 -8.05
CA THR A 118 -12.55 3.94 -7.22
C THR A 118 -12.30 2.48 -6.83
N ASP A 119 -11.51 1.76 -7.62
CA ASP A 119 -11.03 0.41 -7.31
C ASP A 119 -9.79 0.39 -6.42
N LEU A 120 -9.14 1.55 -6.19
CA LEU A 120 -7.98 1.62 -5.29
C LEU A 120 -8.35 1.29 -3.85
N GLU A 121 -9.55 1.62 -3.39
CA GLU A 121 -10.03 1.22 -2.05
C GLU A 121 -9.99 -0.32 -1.87
N SER A 122 -10.05 -1.09 -2.96
CA SER A 122 -9.89 -2.56 -2.91
C SER A 122 -8.42 -3.03 -2.93
N PHE A 123 -7.49 -2.13 -3.29
CA PHE A 123 -6.06 -2.40 -3.43
C PHE A 123 -5.20 -1.73 -2.35
N VAL A 124 -5.73 -0.72 -1.64
CA VAL A 124 -5.09 -0.18 -0.45
C VAL A 124 -5.10 -1.28 0.61
N GLN A 125 -3.96 -1.91 0.82
CA GLN A 125 -3.71 -2.58 2.09
C GLN A 125 -3.59 -1.49 3.13
N GLU A 126 -4.71 -1.19 3.79
CA GLU A 126 -4.72 -0.33 4.96
C GLU A 126 -3.84 -0.96 6.03
N SER A 127 -2.81 -0.24 6.45
CA SER A 127 -1.96 -0.71 7.53
C SER A 127 -2.61 -0.44 8.88
N ALA A 128 -2.77 -1.49 9.69
CA ALA A 128 -3.21 -1.45 11.08
C ALA A 128 -2.15 -0.86 12.02
N VAL A 129 -0.95 -0.57 11.51
CA VAL A 129 0.13 0.08 12.29
C VAL A 129 -0.36 1.40 12.88
N GLY A 130 -0.17 1.56 14.20
CA GLY A 130 -0.59 2.70 15.00
C GLY A 130 -1.89 2.49 15.78
N LEU A 131 -2.65 1.41 15.52
CA LEU A 131 -3.82 1.08 16.32
C LEU A 131 -3.42 0.47 17.67
N GLU A 132 -4.14 0.84 18.73
CA GLU A 132 -4.02 0.20 20.04
C GLU A 132 -4.80 -1.11 20.05
N VAL A 133 -4.15 -2.18 20.52
CA VAL A 133 -4.74 -3.51 20.63
C VAL A 133 -5.24 -3.72 22.06
N ILE A 134 -6.53 -4.01 22.20
CA ILE A 134 -7.19 -4.24 23.48
C ILE A 134 -7.70 -5.68 23.54
N SER A 135 -7.23 -6.47 24.49
CA SER A 135 -7.78 -7.78 24.80
C SER A 135 -9.07 -7.66 25.62
N VAL A 136 -10.10 -8.40 25.24
CA VAL A 136 -11.32 -8.54 26.06
C VAL A 136 -11.04 -9.13 27.46
N LYS A 137 -9.95 -9.91 27.60
CA LYS A 137 -9.56 -10.56 28.86
C LYS A 137 -8.51 -9.77 29.63
N HIS A 138 -7.55 -9.16 28.93
CA HIS A 138 -6.31 -8.64 29.54
C HIS A 138 -6.20 -7.11 29.49
N GLY A 139 -7.13 -6.41 28.83
CA GLY A 139 -7.05 -4.96 28.64
C GLY A 139 -6.03 -4.57 27.56
N SER A 140 -5.43 -3.39 27.67
CA SER A 140 -4.48 -2.89 26.67
C SER A 140 -3.25 -3.79 26.57
N ILE A 141 -2.98 -4.29 25.36
CA ILE A 141 -1.80 -5.10 25.04
C ILE A 141 -0.66 -4.18 24.60
N GLY A 142 -0.95 -3.20 23.74
CA GLY A 142 0.05 -2.32 23.15
C GLY A 142 -0.41 -1.71 21.83
N THR A 143 0.53 -1.20 21.04
CA THR A 143 0.27 -0.60 19.72
C THR A 143 0.86 -1.48 18.62
N ILE A 144 0.13 -1.64 17.52
CA ILE A 144 0.66 -2.33 16.33
C ILE A 144 1.79 -1.49 15.75
N ILE A 145 3.00 -2.02 15.72
CA ILE A 145 4.20 -1.34 15.20
C ILE A 145 4.62 -1.86 13.82
N GLU A 146 4.21 -3.08 13.45
CA GLU A 146 4.53 -3.70 12.16
C GLU A 146 3.45 -4.72 11.77
N GLU A 147 3.11 -4.77 10.49
CA GLU A 147 2.39 -5.90 9.88
C GLU A 147 3.38 -6.80 9.18
N ARG A 148 3.55 -8.01 9.69
CA ARG A 148 4.54 -8.97 9.25
C ARG A 148 3.86 -10.11 8.48
N LEU A 149 4.29 -10.33 7.25
CA LEU A 149 3.83 -11.48 6.47
C LEU A 149 4.52 -12.75 6.97
N GLY A 150 3.82 -13.59 7.71
CA GLY A 150 4.28 -14.92 8.12
C GLY A 150 4.20 -15.95 6.99
N LYS A 151 4.68 -17.17 7.25
CA LYS A 151 4.66 -18.27 6.26
C LYS A 151 3.25 -18.76 5.91
N ALA A 152 2.32 -18.68 6.86
CA ALA A 152 0.96 -19.22 6.72
C ALA A 152 -0.12 -18.13 6.80
N GLN A 153 0.14 -17.05 7.53
CA GLN A 153 -0.80 -15.96 7.78
C GLN A 153 -0.04 -14.68 8.08
N GLU A 154 -0.75 -13.55 7.97
CA GLU A 154 -0.27 -12.25 8.40
C GLU A 154 -0.27 -12.15 9.94
N LEU A 155 0.71 -11.43 10.49
CA LEU A 155 0.90 -11.24 11.93
C LEU A 155 1.02 -9.73 12.23
N TRP A 156 0.32 -9.25 13.23
CA TRP A 156 0.59 -7.96 13.85
C TRP A 156 1.70 -8.10 14.88
N VAL A 157 2.70 -7.25 14.76
CA VAL A 157 3.73 -7.04 15.78
C VAL A 157 3.24 -5.92 16.68
N VAL A 158 2.96 -6.24 17.93
CA VAL A 158 2.41 -5.31 18.92
C VAL A 158 3.47 -5.05 19.97
N ASP A 159 3.81 -3.78 20.19
CA ASP A 159 4.72 -3.37 21.26
C ASP A 159 3.92 -2.76 22.41
N GLY A 160 4.21 -3.19 23.64
CA GLY A 160 3.49 -2.74 24.81
C GLY A 160 3.96 -3.39 26.11
N ALA A 161 3.06 -3.47 27.09
CA ALA A 161 3.40 -3.91 28.45
C ALA A 161 3.88 -5.37 28.54
N TYR A 162 3.55 -6.18 27.53
CA TYR A 162 3.93 -7.59 27.42
C TYR A 162 5.20 -7.80 26.57
N GLY A 163 5.90 -6.72 26.17
CA GLY A 163 6.97 -6.76 25.18
C GLY A 163 6.43 -6.87 23.75
N GLU A 164 7.27 -7.34 22.83
CA GLU A 164 6.86 -7.59 21.44
C GLU A 164 5.98 -8.86 21.38
N VAL A 165 4.72 -8.69 20.98
CA VAL A 165 3.74 -9.78 20.83
C VAL A 165 3.37 -9.94 19.36
N LEU A 166 3.35 -11.19 18.88
CA LEU A 166 2.90 -11.53 17.53
C LEU A 166 1.46 -12.03 17.56
N ILE A 167 0.54 -11.25 17.00
CA ILE A 167 -0.89 -11.57 16.95
C ILE A 167 -1.28 -11.95 15.52
N PRO A 168 -1.77 -13.18 15.28
CA PRO A 168 -2.37 -13.57 14.01
C PRO A 168 -3.52 -12.68 13.57
N VAL A 169 -3.50 -12.24 12.30
CA VAL A 169 -4.63 -11.54 11.68
C VAL A 169 -5.63 -12.57 11.18
N VAL A 170 -6.52 -13.00 12.08
CA VAL A 170 -7.62 -13.93 11.78
C VAL A 170 -8.95 -13.34 12.28
N GLU A 171 -10.02 -13.54 11.50
CA GLU A 171 -11.36 -12.99 11.79
C GLU A 171 -11.84 -13.41 13.19
N ASP A 172 -11.60 -14.66 13.58
CA ASP A 172 -12.00 -15.23 14.87
C ASP A 172 -11.40 -14.50 16.08
N PHE A 173 -10.29 -13.77 15.92
CA PHE A 173 -9.68 -13.02 17.01
C PHE A 173 -10.19 -11.59 17.11
N ILE A 174 -10.80 -11.03 16.06
CA ILE A 174 -11.20 -9.62 16.01
C ILE A 174 -12.66 -9.50 16.45
N VAL A 175 -12.86 -8.90 17.62
CA VAL A 175 -14.19 -8.74 18.23
C VAL A 175 -14.84 -7.42 17.80
N ALA A 176 -14.06 -6.34 17.84
CA ALA A 176 -14.55 -5.02 17.50
C ALA A 176 -13.42 -4.14 16.99
N LEU A 177 -13.81 -3.05 16.33
CA LEU A 177 -12.87 -2.11 15.77
C LEU A 177 -13.45 -0.69 15.79
N ASP A 178 -12.60 0.24 16.18
CA ASP A 178 -12.79 1.68 16.13
C ASP A 178 -11.63 2.37 15.37
N GLU A 179 -11.70 3.69 15.20
CA GLU A 179 -10.74 4.54 14.49
C GLU A 179 -9.29 4.45 15.01
N LYS A 180 -9.11 4.10 16.28
CA LYS A 180 -7.80 4.07 16.95
C LYS A 180 -7.50 2.77 17.68
N THR A 181 -8.47 1.87 17.76
CA THR A 181 -8.39 0.67 18.61
C THR A 181 -8.94 -0.55 17.90
N VAL A 182 -8.26 -1.68 18.06
CA VAL A 182 -8.76 -3.00 17.70
C VAL A 182 -8.96 -3.84 18.97
N THR A 183 -10.18 -4.34 19.16
CA THR A 183 -10.52 -5.20 20.29
C THR A 183 -10.43 -6.65 19.85
N VAL A 184 -9.63 -7.43 20.57
CA VAL A 184 -9.35 -8.84 20.25
C VAL A 184 -9.72 -9.79 21.37
N GLU A 185 -10.14 -10.99 20.99
CA GLU A 185 -10.25 -12.15 21.89
C GLU A 185 -9.22 -13.19 21.49
N LEU A 186 -8.15 -13.27 22.28
CA LEU A 186 -7.03 -14.16 22.02
C LEU A 186 -7.18 -15.48 22.80
N PRO A 187 -6.68 -16.60 22.24
CA PRO A 187 -6.61 -17.86 22.96
C PRO A 187 -5.68 -17.74 24.17
N GLU A 188 -5.95 -18.56 25.19
CA GLU A 188 -5.11 -18.61 26.39
C GLU A 188 -3.66 -19.00 26.05
N GLY A 189 -2.71 -18.38 26.74
CA GLY A 189 -1.28 -18.61 26.54
C GLY A 189 -0.65 -17.91 25.33
N LEU A 190 -1.41 -17.25 24.45
CA LEU A 190 -0.83 -16.58 23.27
C LEU A 190 0.12 -15.42 23.65
N LEU A 191 -0.24 -14.66 24.70
CA LEU A 191 0.58 -13.55 25.20
C LEU A 191 1.82 -14.02 25.97
N GLU A 192 1.91 -15.30 26.32
CA GLU A 192 3.01 -15.87 27.12
C GLU A 192 4.12 -16.49 26.25
N LEU A 193 3.94 -16.54 24.93
CA LEU A 193 4.86 -17.22 24.01
C LEU A 193 6.21 -16.51 23.83
N ASN A 194 6.35 -15.27 24.31
CA ASN A 194 7.53 -14.42 24.12
C ASN A 194 8.20 -13.96 25.45
N VAL A 195 7.88 -14.60 26.59
CA VAL A 195 8.53 -14.33 27.89
C VAL A 195 9.78 -15.19 28.08
#